data_AF-A0A9W8I3N5-F1
#
_entry.id   AF-A0A9W8I3N5-F1
#
_cell.length_a   1.000
_cell.length_b   1.000
_cell.length_c   1.000
_cell.angle_alpha   90.00
_cell.angle_beta   90.00
_cell.angle_gamma   90.00
#
_symmetry.space_group_name_H-M   'P 1'
#
loop_
_entity.id
_entity.type
_entity.pdbx_description
1 polymer ?
#
loop_
_entity_poly.entity_id
_entity_poly.type
_entity_poly.pdbx_seq_one_letter_code
_entity_poly.pdbx_strand_id
1 'polypeptide(L)'
;MHAVNDSQEPKKQETIGWETIDSWLKKLYAPSLPPLIPKNSEMQQRLSQLYYLDCHAKEVDAIVEGVQCEAVREYTALGNLFAEILQAAGITLAGLPPSTAKALSELSRLAYDLGLADMRAEFFERAVAVETMAGFKRQSELDSIHEQTAEVQRRIKQSHERQARIQRLLDERTKAAPIEEQKAREWERNADIVGQKVDEYRERLSSLNALNSARQVRERGLEYSQLHALDAAVEALGRSVEEKQNAYDGYSALPPDISLANLKLEEAKQKLEQLRIECEHAVDEAFSTGTS
;
A
#
# COMPACT_ATOMS: atom_id res chain seq x y z
N MET A 1 24.34 32.79 21.21
CA MET A 1 25.16 31.58 20.98
C MET A 1 26.20 31.47 22.09
N HIS A 2 25.89 30.76 23.16
CA HIS A 2 26.87 30.22 24.10
C HIS A 2 26.23 28.98 24.73
N ALA A 3 26.49 27.82 24.13
CA ALA A 3 26.18 26.54 24.73
C ALA A 3 27.29 26.23 25.73
N VAL A 4 26.98 26.33 27.03
CA VAL A 4 27.81 25.75 28.08
C VAL A 4 27.46 24.27 28.11
N ASN A 5 28.30 23.49 27.46
CA ASN A 5 28.24 22.04 27.46
C ASN A 5 28.92 21.56 28.75
N ASP A 6 28.19 21.58 29.87
CA ASP A 6 28.64 21.03 31.15
C ASP A 6 28.36 19.52 31.16
N SER A 7 29.17 18.78 30.40
CA SER A 7 29.22 17.31 30.47
C SER A 7 29.99 16.93 31.72
N GLN A 8 29.31 16.95 32.87
CA GLN A 8 29.80 16.26 34.06
C GLN A 8 29.75 14.75 33.79
N GLU A 9 30.91 14.16 33.52
CA GLU A 9 31.11 12.71 33.57
C GLU A 9 30.61 12.18 34.93
N PRO A 10 29.78 11.11 34.96
CA PRO A 10 29.35 10.52 36.21
C PRO A 10 30.58 9.94 36.92
N LYS A 11 30.90 10.50 38.09
CA LYS A 11 31.86 9.94 39.05
C LYS A 11 31.64 8.42 39.12
N LYS A 12 32.66 7.62 38.82
CA LYS A 12 32.65 6.17 39.02
C LYS A 12 32.28 5.90 40.48
N GLN A 13 31.02 5.55 40.72
CA GLN A 13 30.53 5.17 42.04
C GLN A 13 31.30 3.92 42.48
N GLU A 14 31.79 3.93 43.71
CA GLU A 14 32.53 2.80 44.30
C GLU A 14 31.61 1.57 44.33
N THR A 15 32.09 0.45 43.77
CA THR A 15 31.32 -0.80 43.75
C THR A 15 31.37 -1.47 45.11
N ILE A 16 30.21 -1.66 45.73
CA ILE A 16 30.08 -2.34 47.03
C ILE A 16 30.31 -3.84 46.85
N GLY A 17 30.88 -4.50 47.86
CA GLY A 17 31.08 -5.96 47.89
C GLY A 17 29.77 -6.75 47.91
N TRP A 18 29.80 -7.95 47.31
CA TRP A 18 28.65 -8.87 47.26
C TRP A 18 28.11 -9.24 48.65
N GLU A 19 28.93 -9.25 49.68
CA GLU A 19 28.51 -9.55 51.06
C GLU A 19 27.52 -8.53 51.60
N THR A 20 27.77 -7.24 51.33
CA THR A 20 26.87 -6.16 51.71
C THR A 20 25.57 -6.22 50.91
N ILE A 21 25.66 -6.47 49.60
CA ILE A 21 24.50 -6.65 48.72
C ILE A 21 23.63 -7.83 49.17
N ASP A 22 24.24 -8.98 49.46
CA ASP A 22 23.55 -10.19 49.95
C ASP A 22 22.88 -9.92 51.32
N SER A 23 23.53 -9.16 52.21
CA SER A 23 22.94 -8.76 53.50
C SER A 23 21.77 -7.79 53.35
N TRP A 24 21.87 -6.84 52.42
CA TRP A 24 20.82 -5.87 52.11
C TRP A 24 19.61 -6.55 51.49
N LEU A 25 19.81 -7.42 50.51
CA LEU A 25 18.75 -8.23 49.89
C LEU A 25 18.07 -9.14 50.92
N LYS A 26 18.82 -9.79 51.81
CA LYS A 26 18.21 -10.58 52.89
C LYS A 26 17.30 -9.75 53.80
N LYS A 27 17.66 -8.50 54.09
CA LYS A 27 16.81 -7.57 54.87
C LYS A 27 15.58 -7.12 54.08
N LEU A 28 15.74 -6.80 52.79
CA LEU A 28 14.66 -6.30 51.93
C LEU A 28 13.58 -7.36 51.67
N TYR A 29 13.98 -8.61 51.50
CA TYR A 29 13.08 -9.71 51.14
C TYR A 29 12.55 -10.49 52.35
N ALA A 30 13.00 -10.22 53.59
CA ALA A 30 12.55 -10.95 54.77
C ALA A 30 11.02 -10.90 54.94
N PRO A 31 10.33 -12.03 55.21
CA PRO A 31 10.85 -13.38 55.52
C PRO A 31 11.12 -14.28 54.29
N SER A 32 10.87 -13.81 53.07
CA SER A 32 11.14 -14.55 51.84
C SER A 32 12.64 -14.56 51.46
N LEU A 33 13.07 -15.60 50.73
CA LEU A 33 14.43 -15.67 50.21
C LEU A 33 14.58 -14.70 49.02
N PRO A 34 15.68 -13.94 48.94
CA PRO A 34 15.93 -13.10 47.78
C PRO A 34 16.07 -13.96 46.52
N PRO A 35 15.70 -13.42 45.34
CA PRO A 35 15.83 -14.13 44.08
C PRO A 35 17.29 -14.52 43.82
N LEU A 36 17.49 -15.65 43.12
CA LEU A 36 18.82 -16.10 42.70
C LEU A 36 19.38 -15.14 41.64
N ILE A 37 20.30 -14.28 42.06
CA ILE A 37 20.91 -13.27 41.21
C ILE A 37 22.24 -13.78 40.65
N PRO A 38 22.48 -13.69 39.33
CA PRO A 38 23.77 -14.03 38.76
C PRO A 38 24.86 -13.06 39.24
N LYS A 39 25.95 -13.60 39.78
CA LYS A 39 27.09 -12.82 40.30
C LYS A 39 27.99 -12.31 39.16
N ASN A 40 27.45 -11.39 38.35
CA ASN A 40 28.16 -10.68 37.28
C ASN A 40 28.56 -9.27 37.76
N SER A 41 29.73 -8.76 37.35
CA SER A 41 30.18 -7.38 37.58
C SER A 41 29.16 -6.33 37.15
N GLU A 42 28.46 -6.52 36.02
CA GLU A 42 27.40 -5.61 35.58
C GLU A 42 26.21 -5.59 36.55
N MET A 43 25.82 -6.77 37.06
CA MET A 43 24.73 -6.90 38.04
C MET A 43 25.16 -6.31 39.39
N GLN A 44 26.43 -6.48 39.78
CA GLN A 44 27.00 -5.87 40.98
C GLN A 44 26.90 -4.34 40.94
N GLN A 45 27.24 -3.72 39.79
CA GLN A 45 27.13 -2.27 39.61
C GLN A 45 25.69 -1.78 39.73
N ARG A 46 24.75 -2.47 39.06
CA ARG A 46 23.32 -2.11 39.14
C ARG A 46 22.76 -2.27 40.55
N LEU A 47 23.14 -3.34 41.26
CA LEU A 47 22.71 -3.56 42.64
C LEU A 47 23.37 -2.58 43.61
N SER A 48 24.63 -2.19 43.41
CA SER A 48 25.25 -1.14 44.21
C SER A 48 24.54 0.21 44.03
N GLN A 49 24.13 0.54 42.79
CA GLN A 49 23.34 1.74 42.53
C GLN A 49 22.00 1.70 43.26
N LEU A 50 21.28 0.57 43.18
CA LEU A 50 20.02 0.39 43.90
C LEU A 50 20.19 0.45 45.42
N TYR A 51 21.28 -0.11 45.95
CA TYR A 51 21.61 -0.02 47.37
C TYR A 51 21.83 1.44 47.81
N TYR A 52 22.63 2.21 47.07
CA TYR A 52 22.85 3.62 47.41
C TYR A 52 21.55 4.44 47.32
N LEU A 53 20.70 4.15 46.35
CA LEU A 53 19.38 4.77 46.23
C LEU A 53 18.48 4.42 47.42
N ASP A 54 18.47 3.15 47.87
CA ASP A 54 17.72 2.73 49.05
C ASP A 54 18.26 3.37 50.34
N CYS A 55 19.58 3.45 50.50
CA CYS A 55 20.20 4.15 51.62
C CYS A 55 19.84 5.64 51.65
N HIS A 56 19.92 6.30 50.49
CA HIS A 56 19.54 7.70 50.36
C HIS A 56 18.04 7.90 50.62
N ALA A 57 17.18 7.01 50.12
CA ALA A 57 15.74 7.05 50.39
C ALA A 57 15.47 6.95 51.90
N LYS A 58 16.12 6.01 52.60
CA LYS A 58 15.99 5.87 54.06
C LYS A 58 16.50 7.08 54.84
N GLU A 59 17.58 7.71 54.37
CA GLU A 59 18.09 8.94 54.98
C GLU A 59 17.09 10.09 54.80
N VAL A 60 16.54 10.26 53.60
CA VAL A 60 15.48 11.23 53.33
C VAL A 60 14.25 10.93 54.18
N ASP A 61 13.81 9.69 54.27
CA ASP A 61 12.66 9.29 55.10
C ASP A 61 12.90 9.62 56.57
N ALA A 62 14.09 9.33 57.11
CA ALA A 62 14.44 9.69 58.49
C ALA A 62 14.44 11.21 58.73
N ILE A 63 14.91 12.00 57.75
CA ILE A 63 14.84 13.48 57.82
C ILE A 63 13.38 13.93 57.78
N VAL A 64 12.56 13.37 56.89
CA VAL A 64 11.14 13.70 56.76
C VAL A 64 10.39 13.38 58.05
N GLU A 65 10.60 12.19 58.62
CA GLU A 65 10.01 11.80 59.90
C GLU A 65 10.44 12.75 61.02
N GLY A 66 11.72 13.13 61.07
CA GLY A 66 12.25 14.08 62.05
C GLY A 66 11.57 15.45 61.97
N VAL A 67 11.48 16.00 60.75
CA VAL A 67 10.82 17.29 60.48
C VAL A 67 9.32 17.22 60.80
N GLN A 68 8.65 16.11 60.47
CA GLN A 68 7.23 15.92 60.80
C GLN A 68 7.01 15.87 62.31
N CYS A 69 7.85 15.14 63.06
CA CYS A 69 7.76 15.08 64.51
C CYS A 69 7.94 16.46 65.15
N GLU A 70 8.90 17.24 64.67
CA GLU A 70 9.13 18.61 65.16
C GLU A 70 7.95 19.54 64.83
N ALA A 71 7.43 19.50 63.60
CA ALA A 71 6.26 20.26 63.21
C ALA A 71 5.03 19.91 64.07
N VAL A 72 4.75 18.62 64.28
CA VAL A 72 3.65 18.16 65.15
C VAL A 72 3.81 18.74 66.56
N ARG A 73 5.02 18.71 67.12
CA ARG A 73 5.30 19.27 68.45
C ARG A 73 5.03 20.77 68.49
N GLU A 74 5.52 21.53 67.51
CA GLU A 74 5.32 22.99 67.43
C GLU A 74 3.86 23.38 67.28
N TYR A 75 3.14 22.75 66.33
CA TYR A 75 1.72 23.02 66.12
C TYR A 75 0.85 22.62 67.31
N THR A 76 1.20 21.53 68.01
CA THR A 76 0.51 21.15 69.25
C THR A 76 0.72 22.20 70.35
N ALA A 77 1.95 22.70 70.51
CA ALA A 77 2.26 23.74 71.49
C ALA A 77 1.53 25.06 71.18
N LEU A 78 1.52 25.48 69.91
CA LEU A 78 0.75 26.64 69.46
C LEU A 78 -0.76 26.45 69.66
N GLY A 79 -1.28 25.26 69.35
CA GLY A 79 -2.69 24.91 69.56
C GLY A 79 -3.10 25.04 71.03
N ASN A 80 -2.26 24.54 71.96
CA ASN A 80 -2.49 24.68 73.39
C ASN A 80 -2.45 26.14 73.84
N LEU A 81 -1.47 26.93 73.37
CA LEU A 81 -1.38 28.36 73.67
C LEU A 81 -2.63 29.12 73.20
N PHE A 82 -3.11 28.87 71.97
CA PHE A 82 -4.32 29.50 71.47
C PHE A 82 -5.56 29.07 72.25
N ALA A 83 -5.65 27.79 72.66
CA ALA A 83 -6.74 27.32 73.51
C ALA A 83 -6.77 28.05 74.86
N GLU A 84 -5.62 28.25 75.50
CA GLU A 84 -5.49 29.01 76.75
C GLU A 84 -5.91 30.49 76.57
N ILE A 85 -5.46 31.15 75.50
CA ILE A 85 -5.83 32.54 75.19
C ILE A 85 -7.34 32.68 74.98
N LEU A 86 -7.95 31.78 74.21
CA LEU A 86 -9.39 31.79 73.95
C LEU A 86 -10.19 31.54 75.24
N GLN A 87 -9.73 30.62 76.09
CA GLN A 87 -10.35 30.35 77.39
C GLN A 87 -10.27 31.57 78.31
N ALA A 88 -9.12 32.26 78.35
CA ALA A 88 -8.94 33.50 79.11
C ALA A 88 -9.85 34.64 78.60
N ALA A 89 -10.13 34.68 77.30
CA ALA A 89 -11.08 35.61 76.68
C ALA A 89 -12.55 35.21 76.87
N GLY A 90 -12.84 34.08 77.52
CA GLY A 90 -14.20 33.56 77.71
C GLY A 90 -14.85 32.97 76.45
N ILE A 91 -14.06 32.76 75.39
CA ILE A 91 -14.54 32.18 74.12
C ILE A 91 -14.44 30.66 74.23
N THR A 92 -15.59 30.00 74.31
CA THR A 92 -15.66 28.53 74.34
C THR A 92 -16.43 28.00 73.14
N LEU A 93 -16.10 26.79 72.69
CA LEU A 93 -16.79 26.15 71.56
C LEU A 93 -18.30 25.99 71.84
N ALA A 94 -18.68 25.80 73.11
CA ALA A 94 -20.06 25.71 73.57
C ALA A 94 -20.79 27.06 73.61
N GLY A 95 -20.05 28.17 73.68
CA GLY A 95 -20.60 29.53 73.64
C GLY A 95 -20.78 30.10 72.23
N LEU A 96 -20.34 29.39 71.19
CA LEU A 96 -20.50 29.82 69.81
C LEU A 96 -21.92 29.54 69.28
N PRO A 97 -22.47 30.40 68.42
CA PRO A 97 -23.68 30.09 67.67
C PRO A 97 -23.51 28.78 66.88
N PRO A 98 -24.55 27.93 66.78
CA PRO A 98 -24.45 26.64 66.11
C PRO A 98 -24.08 26.73 64.61
N SER A 99 -24.45 27.84 63.95
CA SER A 99 -24.03 28.12 62.57
C SER A 99 -22.52 28.35 62.44
N THR A 100 -21.92 29.06 63.40
CA THR A 100 -20.49 29.38 63.43
C THR A 100 -19.66 28.15 63.76
N ALA A 101 -20.11 27.32 64.72
CA ALA A 101 -19.44 26.07 65.06
C ALA A 101 -19.40 25.09 63.87
N LYS A 102 -20.50 24.99 63.11
CA LYS A 102 -20.55 24.18 61.88
C LYS A 102 -19.60 24.73 60.80
N ALA A 103 -19.65 26.03 60.53
CA ALA A 103 -18.79 26.65 59.53
C ALA A 103 -17.29 26.47 59.84
N LEU A 104 -16.90 26.59 61.12
CA LEU A 104 -15.51 26.38 61.54
C LEU A 104 -15.08 24.91 61.36
N SER A 105 -15.95 23.97 61.70
CA SER A 105 -15.70 22.54 61.49
C SER A 105 -15.54 22.22 60.00
N GLU A 106 -16.42 22.74 59.14
CA GLU A 106 -16.33 22.57 57.70
C GLU A 106 -15.05 23.20 57.11
N LEU A 107 -14.67 24.41 57.56
CA LEU A 107 -13.43 25.06 57.16
C LEU A 107 -12.20 24.26 57.60
N SER A 108 -12.18 23.74 58.82
CA SER A 108 -11.07 22.89 59.30
C SER A 108 -10.96 21.59 58.50
N ARG A 109 -12.10 21.00 58.11
CA ARG A 109 -12.13 19.80 57.26
C ARG A 109 -11.60 20.12 55.87
N LEU A 110 -12.06 21.21 55.26
CA LEU A 110 -11.56 21.65 53.95
C LEU A 110 -10.07 21.98 53.98
N ALA A 111 -9.58 22.63 55.04
CA ALA A 111 -8.16 22.89 55.21
C ALA A 111 -7.35 21.59 55.30
N TYR A 112 -7.85 20.61 56.05
CA TYR A 112 -7.24 19.28 56.16
C TYR A 112 -7.24 18.54 54.82
N ASP A 113 -8.37 18.49 54.12
CA ASP A 113 -8.51 17.81 52.83
C ASP A 113 -7.61 18.43 51.76
N LEU A 114 -7.43 19.76 51.80
CA LEU A 114 -6.53 20.51 50.91
C LEU A 114 -5.07 20.55 51.39
N GLY A 115 -4.76 19.96 52.55
CA GLY A 115 -3.41 19.93 53.11
C GLY A 115 -2.84 21.32 53.46
N LEU A 116 -3.69 22.25 53.89
CA LEU A 116 -3.27 23.62 54.21
C LEU A 116 -2.57 23.71 55.56
N ALA A 117 -1.47 24.46 55.60
CA ALA A 117 -0.74 24.77 56.84
C ALA A 117 -1.41 25.89 57.68
N ASP A 118 -2.27 26.70 57.05
CA ASP A 118 -2.90 27.87 57.66
C ASP A 118 -4.30 28.08 57.07
N MET A 119 -5.25 28.56 57.88
CA MET A 119 -6.63 28.82 57.48
C MET A 119 -6.87 30.27 56.99
N ARG A 120 -5.82 31.01 56.64
CA ARG A 120 -5.95 32.29 55.91
C ARG A 120 -6.55 32.07 54.52
N ALA A 121 -7.41 33.00 54.09
CA ALA A 121 -8.12 32.93 52.80
C ALA A 121 -7.18 32.74 51.59
N GLU A 122 -6.00 33.37 51.61
CA GLU A 122 -4.98 33.26 50.56
C GLU A 122 -4.54 31.82 50.26
N PHE A 123 -4.47 30.95 51.29
CA PHE A 123 -4.08 29.55 51.11
C PHE A 123 -5.21 28.74 50.48
N PHE A 124 -6.46 29.01 50.85
CA PHE A 124 -7.60 28.39 50.20
C PHE A 124 -7.69 28.79 48.73
N GLU A 125 -7.54 30.08 48.40
CA GLU A 125 -7.52 30.55 47.02
C GLU A 125 -6.41 29.88 46.20
N ARG A 126 -5.21 29.79 46.78
CA ARG A 126 -4.08 29.12 46.14
C ARG A 126 -4.32 27.63 45.94
N ALA A 127 -4.84 26.92 46.93
CA ALA A 127 -5.12 25.49 46.82
C ALA A 127 -6.20 25.20 45.78
N VAL A 128 -7.27 26.02 45.74
CA VAL A 128 -8.31 25.92 44.70
C VAL A 128 -7.71 26.15 43.32
N ALA A 129 -6.85 27.16 43.15
CA ALA A 129 -6.19 27.41 41.87
C ALA A 129 -5.29 26.23 41.44
N VAL A 130 -4.50 25.68 42.36
CA VAL A 130 -3.64 24.52 42.10
C VAL A 130 -4.46 23.29 41.71
N GLU A 131 -5.51 22.97 42.46
CA GLU A 131 -6.40 21.84 42.16
C GLU A 131 -7.13 22.02 40.83
N THR A 132 -7.55 23.24 40.54
CA THR A 132 -8.19 23.56 39.25
C THR A 132 -7.21 23.35 38.09
N MET A 133 -5.97 23.85 38.21
CA MET A 133 -4.94 23.64 37.20
C MET A 133 -4.57 22.16 37.05
N ALA A 134 -4.46 21.43 38.16
CA ALA A 134 -4.22 19.98 38.14
C ALA A 134 -5.39 19.23 37.47
N GLY A 135 -6.62 19.65 37.71
CA GLY A 135 -7.82 19.15 37.04
C GLY A 135 -7.77 19.36 35.52
N PHE A 136 -7.42 20.57 35.07
CA PHE A 136 -7.23 20.86 33.64
C PHE A 136 -6.12 20.00 33.00
N LYS A 137 -4.99 19.83 33.69
CA LYS A 137 -3.90 18.96 33.21
C LYS A 137 -4.36 17.51 33.07
N ARG A 138 -5.01 16.96 34.11
CA ARG A 138 -5.57 15.60 34.09
C ARG A 138 -6.58 15.42 32.96
N GLN A 139 -7.44 16.41 32.72
CA GLN A 139 -8.40 16.36 31.62
C GLN A 139 -7.69 16.37 30.26
N SER A 140 -6.70 17.25 30.07
CA SER A 140 -5.92 17.30 28.83
C SER A 140 -5.17 15.98 28.57
N GLU A 141 -4.64 15.34 29.61
CA GLU A 141 -4.00 14.03 29.52
C GLU A 141 -5.01 12.95 29.14
N LEU A 142 -6.20 12.95 29.74
CA LEU A 142 -7.29 12.03 29.38
C LEU A 142 -7.72 12.20 27.92
N ASP A 143 -7.84 13.43 27.43
CA ASP A 143 -8.20 13.70 26.04
C ASP A 143 -7.12 13.19 25.09
N SER A 144 -5.84 13.41 25.43
CA SER A 144 -4.71 12.86 24.67
C SER A 144 -4.71 11.33 24.64
N ILE A 145 -5.03 10.66 25.76
CA ILE A 145 -5.12 9.20 25.84
C ILE A 145 -6.27 8.69 24.97
N HIS A 146 -7.42 9.37 24.99
CA HIS A 146 -8.55 9.01 24.14
C HIS A 146 -8.20 9.12 22.65
N GLU A 147 -7.53 10.20 22.24
CA GLU A 147 -7.10 10.38 20.84
C GLU A 147 -6.12 9.27 20.41
N GLN A 148 -5.12 8.97 21.24
CA GLN A 148 -4.18 7.88 20.99
C GLN A 148 -4.88 6.52 20.90
N THR A 149 -5.85 6.28 21.78
CA THR A 149 -6.63 5.04 21.78
C THR A 149 -7.45 4.90 20.50
N ALA A 150 -8.12 5.98 20.06
CA ALA A 150 -8.89 5.99 18.82
C ALA A 150 -8.00 5.74 17.59
N GLU A 151 -6.80 6.33 17.56
CA GLU A 151 -5.84 6.12 16.49
C GLU A 151 -5.34 4.67 16.45
N VAL A 152 -5.03 4.07 17.60
CA VAL A 152 -4.64 2.66 17.68
C VAL A 152 -5.78 1.75 17.21
N GLN A 153 -7.02 2.00 17.63
CA GLN A 153 -8.19 1.24 17.17
C GLN A 153 -8.37 1.34 15.65
N ARG A 154 -8.20 2.54 15.07
CA ARG A 154 -8.24 2.75 13.62
C ARG A 154 -7.17 1.94 12.90
N ARG A 155 -5.94 1.92 13.41
CA ARG A 155 -4.82 1.13 12.84
C ARG A 155 -5.09 -0.37 12.92
N ILE A 156 -5.63 -0.86 14.04
CA ILE A 156 -6.01 -2.28 14.20
C ILE A 156 -7.04 -2.66 13.14
N LYS A 157 -8.09 -1.86 12.97
CA LYS A 157 -9.12 -2.10 11.94
C LYS A 157 -8.51 -2.17 10.53
N GLN A 158 -7.68 -1.19 10.18
CA GLN A 158 -6.99 -1.18 8.88
C GLN A 158 -6.07 -2.39 8.69
N SER A 159 -5.38 -2.83 9.74
CA SER A 159 -4.53 -4.02 9.72
C SER A 159 -5.36 -5.28 9.43
N HIS A 160 -6.52 -5.44 10.08
CA HIS A 160 -7.42 -6.56 9.82
C HIS A 160 -7.97 -6.55 8.40
N GLU A 161 -8.35 -5.38 7.86
CA GLU A 161 -8.80 -5.24 6.47
C GLU A 161 -7.69 -5.65 5.48
N ARG A 162 -6.44 -5.21 5.73
CA ARG A 162 -5.28 -5.60 4.91
C ARG A 162 -5.02 -7.10 5.00
N GLN A 163 -5.07 -7.68 6.19
CA GLN A 163 -4.89 -9.11 6.41
C GLN A 163 -5.95 -9.91 5.64
N ALA A 164 -7.22 -9.51 5.73
CA ALA A 164 -8.31 -10.16 4.99
C ALA A 164 -8.11 -10.05 3.47
N ARG A 165 -7.61 -8.91 2.98
CA ARG A 165 -7.28 -8.75 1.55
C ARG A 165 -6.14 -9.66 1.12
N ILE A 166 -5.07 -9.75 1.90
CA ILE A 166 -3.94 -10.63 1.61
C ILE A 166 -4.40 -12.09 1.60
N GLN A 167 -5.23 -12.50 2.56
CA GLN A 167 -5.78 -13.85 2.62
C GLN A 167 -6.58 -14.19 1.37
N ARG A 168 -7.46 -13.29 0.90
CA ARG A 168 -8.20 -13.48 -0.35
C ARG A 168 -7.28 -13.65 -1.56
N LEU A 169 -6.26 -12.82 -1.68
CA LEU A 169 -5.28 -12.92 -2.77
C LEU A 169 -4.49 -14.23 -2.73
N LEU A 170 -4.13 -14.71 -1.53
CA LEU A 170 -3.53 -16.02 -1.32
C LEU A 170 -4.47 -17.15 -1.75
N ASP A 171 -5.73 -17.09 -1.36
CA ASP A 171 -6.74 -18.09 -1.73
C ASP A 171 -7.00 -18.10 -3.24
N GLU A 172 -7.01 -16.93 -3.89
CA GLU A 172 -7.11 -16.81 -5.36
C GLU A 172 -5.88 -17.40 -6.05
N ARG A 173 -4.67 -17.07 -5.57
CA ARG A 173 -3.41 -17.58 -6.14
C ARG A 173 -3.25 -19.08 -5.96
N THR A 174 -3.59 -19.61 -4.80
CA THR A 174 -3.54 -21.06 -4.54
C THR A 174 -4.50 -21.84 -5.44
N LYS A 175 -5.66 -21.27 -5.79
CA LYS A 175 -6.59 -21.85 -6.78
C LYS A 175 -6.11 -21.70 -8.22
N ALA A 176 -5.51 -20.57 -8.57
CA ALA A 176 -5.05 -20.30 -9.94
C ALA A 176 -3.75 -21.03 -10.31
N ALA A 177 -2.82 -21.20 -9.36
CA ALA A 177 -1.53 -21.82 -9.58
C ALA A 177 -1.56 -23.18 -10.32
N PRO A 178 -2.37 -24.19 -9.90
CA PRO A 178 -2.40 -25.47 -10.61
C PRO A 178 -2.96 -25.36 -12.03
N ILE A 179 -3.89 -24.43 -12.28
CA ILE A 179 -4.47 -24.19 -13.61
C ILE A 179 -3.43 -23.54 -14.53
N GLU A 180 -2.71 -22.54 -14.02
CA GLU A 180 -1.62 -21.88 -14.76
C GLU A 180 -0.47 -22.85 -15.04
N GLU A 181 -0.11 -23.70 -14.07
CA GLU A 181 0.90 -24.74 -14.25
C GLU A 181 0.48 -25.77 -15.31
N GLN A 182 -0.77 -26.21 -15.29
CA GLN A 182 -1.29 -27.11 -16.31
C GLN A 182 -1.22 -26.47 -17.70
N LYS A 183 -1.65 -25.21 -17.84
CA LYS A 183 -1.59 -24.46 -19.12
C LYS A 183 -0.15 -24.30 -19.60
N ALA A 184 0.79 -24.01 -18.71
CA ALA A 184 2.21 -23.93 -19.06
C ALA A 184 2.73 -25.26 -19.62
N ARG A 185 2.39 -26.39 -18.98
CA ARG A 185 2.74 -27.74 -19.48
C ARG A 185 2.08 -28.08 -20.82
N GLU A 186 0.89 -27.56 -21.09
CA GLU A 186 0.23 -27.73 -22.40
C GLU A 186 0.93 -26.89 -23.48
N TRP A 187 1.31 -25.66 -23.16
CA TRP A 187 2.05 -24.80 -24.09
C TRP A 187 3.44 -25.35 -24.40
N GLU A 188 4.14 -25.91 -23.41
CA GLU A 188 5.42 -26.58 -23.61
C GLU A 188 5.28 -27.76 -24.58
N ARG A 189 4.31 -28.66 -24.34
CA ARG A 189 4.02 -29.78 -25.25
C ARG A 189 3.65 -29.33 -26.66
N ASN A 190 2.84 -28.28 -26.78
CA ASN A 190 2.47 -27.73 -28.09
C ASN A 190 3.67 -27.12 -28.82
N ALA A 191 4.54 -26.42 -28.09
CA ALA A 191 5.77 -25.87 -28.63
C ALA A 191 6.70 -26.98 -29.16
N ASP A 192 6.84 -28.09 -28.44
CA ASP A 192 7.62 -29.25 -28.88
C ASP A 192 7.06 -29.85 -30.18
N ILE A 193 5.74 -30.04 -30.27
CA ILE A 193 5.09 -30.56 -31.48
C ILE A 193 5.31 -29.62 -32.67
N VAL A 194 5.19 -28.31 -32.46
CA VAL A 194 5.43 -27.32 -33.51
C VAL A 194 6.91 -27.35 -33.93
N GLY A 195 7.83 -27.47 -32.97
CA GLY A 195 9.26 -27.63 -33.24
C GLY A 195 9.54 -28.85 -34.13
N GLN A 196 9.00 -30.02 -33.78
CA GLN A 196 9.12 -31.24 -34.58
C GLN A 196 8.58 -31.06 -36.00
N LYS A 197 7.42 -30.40 -36.16
CA LYS A 197 6.86 -30.10 -37.49
C LYS A 197 7.75 -29.16 -38.30
N VAL A 198 8.34 -28.15 -37.66
CA VAL A 198 9.27 -27.23 -38.32
C VAL A 198 10.48 -28.00 -38.86
N ASP A 199 11.03 -28.93 -38.07
CA ASP A 199 12.16 -29.75 -38.50
C ASP A 199 11.76 -30.72 -39.63
N GLU A 200 10.60 -31.38 -39.54
CA GLU A 200 10.07 -32.23 -40.64
C GLU A 200 9.89 -31.42 -41.94
N TYR A 201 9.28 -30.24 -41.86
CA TYR A 201 9.11 -29.38 -43.04
C TYR A 201 10.46 -28.89 -43.58
N ARG A 202 11.44 -28.60 -42.72
CA ARG A 202 12.79 -28.23 -43.14
C ARG A 202 13.46 -29.39 -43.87
N GLU A 203 13.38 -30.60 -43.34
CA GLU A 203 13.92 -31.81 -43.99
C GLU A 203 13.24 -32.08 -45.34
N ARG A 204 11.91 -32.00 -45.39
CA ARG A 204 11.14 -32.19 -46.62
C ARG A 204 11.47 -31.14 -47.68
N LEU A 205 11.59 -29.86 -47.29
CA LEU A 205 12.03 -28.79 -48.17
C LEU A 205 13.45 -29.02 -48.67
N SER A 206 14.38 -29.43 -47.79
CA SER A 206 15.76 -29.73 -48.19
C SER A 206 15.83 -30.88 -49.19
N SER A 207 15.03 -31.93 -48.99
CA SER A 207 14.92 -33.08 -49.88
C SER A 207 14.33 -32.71 -51.23
N LEU A 208 13.25 -31.93 -51.25
CA LEU A 208 12.64 -31.42 -52.48
C LEU A 208 13.59 -30.49 -53.23
N ASN A 209 14.31 -29.61 -52.52
CA ASN A 209 15.31 -28.72 -53.12
C ASN A 209 16.47 -29.52 -53.71
N ALA A 210 16.93 -30.58 -53.04
CA ALA A 210 17.93 -31.48 -53.59
C ALA A 210 17.44 -32.19 -54.86
N LEU A 211 16.20 -32.69 -54.88
CA LEU A 211 15.58 -33.29 -56.07
C LEU A 211 15.39 -32.28 -57.22
N ASN A 212 14.95 -31.05 -56.92
CA ASN A 212 14.80 -29.98 -57.90
C ASN A 212 16.14 -29.55 -58.48
N SER A 213 17.19 -29.51 -57.65
CA SER A 213 18.56 -29.23 -58.08
C SER A 213 19.09 -30.35 -58.98
N ALA A 214 18.90 -31.62 -58.59
CA ALA A 214 19.31 -32.79 -59.39
C ALA A 214 18.58 -32.87 -60.74
N ARG A 215 17.31 -32.46 -60.80
CA ARG A 215 16.52 -32.37 -62.03
C ARG A 215 16.76 -31.08 -62.82
N GLN A 216 17.62 -30.19 -62.33
CA GLN A 216 17.94 -28.90 -62.95
C GLN A 216 16.69 -28.06 -63.24
N VAL A 217 15.67 -28.11 -62.37
CA VAL A 217 14.37 -27.45 -62.58
C VAL A 217 14.55 -25.95 -62.84
N ARG A 218 15.43 -25.30 -62.07
CA ARG A 218 15.76 -23.87 -62.23
C ARG A 218 16.47 -23.58 -63.55
N GLU A 219 17.45 -24.41 -63.93
CA GLU A 219 18.21 -24.22 -65.17
C GLU A 219 17.35 -24.48 -66.41
N ARG A 220 16.33 -25.35 -66.28
CA ARG A 220 15.39 -25.70 -67.35
C ARG A 220 14.19 -24.75 -67.46
N GLY A 221 14.12 -23.68 -66.68
CA GLY A 221 13.00 -22.74 -66.75
C GLY A 221 11.69 -23.28 -66.16
N LEU A 222 11.74 -24.36 -65.38
CA LEU A 222 10.57 -25.11 -64.89
C LEU A 222 10.13 -24.65 -63.49
N GLU A 223 10.63 -23.52 -63.00
CA GLU A 223 10.11 -22.94 -61.76
C GLU A 223 8.70 -22.39 -61.99
N TYR A 224 7.86 -22.46 -60.95
CA TYR A 224 6.46 -22.03 -61.04
C TYR A 224 6.30 -20.60 -61.54
N SER A 225 7.15 -19.68 -61.08
CA SER A 225 7.14 -18.28 -61.51
C SER A 225 7.44 -18.12 -63.00
N GLN A 226 8.36 -18.92 -63.53
CA GLN A 226 8.78 -18.90 -64.94
C GLN A 226 7.72 -19.55 -65.84
N LEU A 227 7.17 -20.70 -65.41
CA LEU A 227 6.06 -21.35 -66.09
C LEU A 227 4.82 -20.45 -66.13
N HIS A 228 4.50 -19.80 -65.02
CA HIS A 228 3.35 -18.89 -64.96
C HIS A 228 3.57 -17.65 -65.84
N ALA A 229 4.78 -17.08 -65.87
CA ALA A 229 5.11 -15.98 -66.77
C ALA A 229 5.03 -16.40 -68.25
N LEU A 230 5.47 -17.63 -68.57
CA LEU A 230 5.35 -18.20 -69.90
C LEU A 230 3.88 -18.39 -70.30
N ASP A 231 3.07 -18.94 -69.39
CA ASP A 231 1.63 -19.15 -69.60
C ASP A 231 0.91 -17.82 -69.86
N ALA A 232 1.22 -16.80 -69.06
CA ALA A 232 0.71 -15.45 -69.28
C ALA A 232 1.16 -14.84 -70.63
N ALA A 233 2.38 -15.12 -71.08
CA ALA A 233 2.89 -14.67 -72.38
C ALA A 233 2.22 -15.40 -73.55
N VAL A 234 1.97 -16.71 -73.41
CA VAL A 234 1.23 -17.51 -74.39
C VAL A 234 -0.21 -16.99 -74.52
N GLU A 235 -0.88 -16.72 -73.41
CA GLU A 235 -2.23 -16.13 -73.38
C GLU A 235 -2.27 -14.73 -74.03
N ALA A 236 -1.25 -13.89 -73.79
CA ALA A 236 -1.15 -12.59 -74.43
C ALA A 236 -0.88 -12.71 -75.95
N LEU A 237 -0.01 -13.64 -76.35
CA LEU A 237 0.26 -13.92 -77.76
C LEU A 237 -0.98 -14.48 -78.46
N GLY A 238 -1.72 -15.37 -77.80
CA GLY A 238 -2.99 -15.91 -78.30
C GLY A 238 -4.00 -14.81 -78.61
N ARG A 239 -4.22 -13.90 -77.66
CA ARG A 239 -5.06 -12.70 -77.86
C ARG A 239 -4.57 -11.84 -79.02
N SER A 240 -3.26 -11.60 -79.12
CA SER A 240 -2.69 -10.82 -80.23
C SER A 240 -2.88 -11.52 -81.58
N VAL A 241 -2.74 -12.85 -81.65
CA VAL A 241 -2.96 -13.61 -82.88
C VAL A 241 -4.43 -13.55 -83.28
N GLU A 242 -5.34 -13.69 -82.33
CA GLU A 242 -6.78 -13.57 -82.56
C GLU A 242 -7.15 -12.19 -83.10
N GLU A 243 -6.64 -11.11 -82.52
CA GLU A 243 -6.84 -9.74 -83.02
C GLU A 243 -6.32 -9.57 -84.45
N LYS A 244 -5.13 -10.08 -84.74
CA LYS A 244 -4.52 -9.99 -86.09
C LYS A 244 -5.26 -10.86 -87.10
N GLN A 245 -5.74 -12.03 -86.70
CA GLN A 245 -6.55 -12.90 -87.53
C GLN A 245 -7.89 -12.25 -87.85
N ASN A 246 -8.58 -11.68 -86.86
CA ASN A 246 -9.81 -10.92 -87.08
C ASN A 246 -9.61 -9.74 -88.03
N ALA A 247 -8.49 -9.00 -87.89
CA ALA A 247 -8.14 -7.93 -88.81
C ALA A 247 -7.88 -8.46 -90.23
N TYR A 248 -7.12 -9.55 -90.38
CA TYR A 248 -6.86 -10.19 -91.67
C TYR A 248 -8.15 -10.69 -92.32
N ASP A 249 -9.02 -11.37 -91.57
CA ASP A 249 -10.31 -11.87 -92.05
C ASP A 249 -11.17 -10.69 -92.51
N GLY A 250 -11.17 -9.58 -91.77
CA GLY A 250 -11.79 -8.32 -92.20
C GLY A 250 -11.24 -7.74 -93.50
N TYR A 251 -9.91 -7.75 -93.69
CA TYR A 251 -9.29 -7.28 -94.93
C TYR A 251 -9.48 -8.23 -96.12
N SER A 252 -9.46 -9.55 -95.88
CA SER A 252 -9.65 -10.56 -96.93
C SER A 252 -11.10 -10.61 -97.43
N ALA A 253 -12.06 -10.14 -96.64
CA ALA A 253 -13.45 -9.96 -97.04
C ALA A 253 -13.67 -8.75 -97.97
N LEU A 254 -12.68 -7.85 -98.12
CA LEU A 254 -12.77 -6.69 -99.00
C LEU A 254 -12.39 -7.05 -100.45
N PRO A 255 -13.18 -6.60 -101.45
CA PRO A 255 -12.84 -6.77 -102.86
C PRO A 255 -11.54 -6.03 -103.23
N PRO A 256 -10.71 -6.57 -104.16
CA PRO A 256 -9.42 -5.98 -104.52
C PRO A 256 -9.50 -4.66 -105.32
N ASP A 257 -10.70 -4.20 -105.71
CA ASP A 257 -10.94 -2.92 -106.38
C ASP A 257 -11.44 -1.87 -105.37
N ILE A 258 -10.73 -0.74 -105.25
CA ILE A 258 -10.98 0.36 -104.30
C ILE A 258 -12.41 0.91 -104.44
N SER A 259 -12.93 0.97 -105.66
CA SER A 259 -14.26 1.50 -105.94
C SER A 259 -15.35 0.59 -105.37
N LEU A 260 -15.14 -0.73 -105.47
CA LEU A 260 -16.07 -1.77 -105.04
C LEU A 260 -15.98 -2.03 -103.54
N ALA A 261 -14.79 -1.85 -102.95
CA ALA A 261 -14.58 -1.84 -101.50
C ALA A 261 -15.32 -0.69 -100.81
N ASN A 262 -15.29 0.52 -101.38
CA ASN A 262 -16.03 1.68 -100.85
C ASN A 262 -17.55 1.45 -100.86
N LEU A 263 -18.08 0.84 -101.93
CA LEU A 263 -19.49 0.51 -102.03
C LEU A 263 -19.91 -0.54 -100.99
N LYS A 264 -19.11 -1.60 -100.83
CA LYS A 264 -19.34 -2.62 -99.78
C LYS A 264 -19.21 -2.06 -98.36
N LEU A 265 -18.35 -1.08 -98.14
CA LEU A 265 -18.19 -0.41 -96.86
C LEU A 265 -19.40 0.48 -96.53
N GLU A 266 -19.96 1.17 -97.51
CA GLU A 266 -21.23 1.92 -97.33
C GLU A 266 -22.42 0.98 -97.12
N GLU A 267 -22.52 -0.14 -97.85
CA GLU A 267 -23.53 -1.17 -97.59
C GLU A 267 -23.41 -1.76 -96.18
N ALA A 268 -22.18 -2.02 -95.72
CA ALA A 268 -21.92 -2.54 -94.39
C ALA A 268 -22.26 -1.51 -93.30
N LYS A 269 -21.95 -0.22 -93.50
CA LYS A 269 -22.35 0.87 -92.59
C LYS A 269 -23.86 0.99 -92.49
N GLN A 270 -24.57 0.92 -93.62
CA GLN A 270 -26.03 0.97 -93.63
C GLN A 270 -26.62 -0.23 -92.89
N LYS A 271 -26.08 -1.43 -93.07
CA LYS A 271 -26.50 -2.63 -92.32
C LYS A 271 -26.19 -2.52 -90.83
N LEU A 272 -25.06 -1.93 -90.45
CA LEU A 272 -24.71 -1.72 -89.04
C LEU A 272 -25.68 -0.73 -88.39
N GLU A 273 -26.02 0.37 -89.08
CA GLU A 273 -26.99 1.33 -88.59
C GLU A 273 -28.38 0.69 -88.45
N GLN A 274 -28.79 -0.14 -89.41
CA GLN A 274 -30.03 -0.93 -89.30
C GLN A 274 -30.01 -1.85 -88.08
N LEU A 275 -28.94 -2.63 -87.89
CA LEU A 275 -28.81 -3.52 -86.72
C LEU A 275 -28.72 -2.75 -85.41
N ARG A 276 -28.14 -1.56 -85.40
CA ARG A 276 -28.09 -0.69 -84.22
C ARG A 276 -29.47 -0.19 -83.86
N ILE A 277 -30.24 0.26 -84.84
CA ILE A 277 -31.64 0.65 -84.68
C ILE A 277 -32.46 -0.56 -84.19
N GLU A 278 -32.25 -1.76 -84.75
CA GLU A 278 -32.91 -2.99 -84.28
C GLU A 278 -32.51 -3.36 -82.84
N CYS A 279 -31.25 -3.22 -82.45
CA CYS A 279 -30.79 -3.42 -81.08
C CYS A 279 -31.36 -2.36 -80.13
N GLU A 280 -31.37 -1.08 -80.51
CA GLU A 280 -31.97 0.00 -79.71
C GLU A 280 -33.48 -0.23 -79.55
N HIS A 281 -34.18 -0.66 -80.60
CA HIS A 281 -35.57 -1.09 -80.50
C HIS A 281 -35.76 -2.33 -79.61
N ALA A 282 -34.93 -3.36 -79.71
CA ALA A 282 -35.02 -4.54 -78.86
C ALA A 282 -34.69 -4.23 -77.39
N VAL A 283 -33.79 -3.27 -77.14
CA VAL A 283 -33.47 -2.76 -75.81
C VAL A 283 -34.63 -1.93 -75.26
N ASP A 284 -35.22 -1.05 -76.07
CA ASP A 284 -36.41 -0.27 -75.70
C ASP A 284 -37.63 -1.18 -75.43
N GLU A 285 -37.82 -2.26 -76.19
CA GLU A 285 -38.82 -3.30 -75.93
C GLU A 285 -38.55 -4.04 -74.61
N ALA A 286 -37.29 -4.36 -74.31
CA ALA A 286 -36.90 -4.99 -73.03
C ALA A 286 -37.07 -4.06 -71.81
N PHE A 287 -36.92 -2.74 -71.98
CA PHE A 287 -37.13 -1.75 -70.92
C PHE A 287 -38.59 -1.33 -70.75
N SER A 288 -39.39 -1.33 -71.82
CA SER A 288 -40.83 -1.03 -71.76
C SER A 288 -41.69 -2.20 -71.28
N THR A 289 -41.18 -3.44 -71.33
CA THR A 289 -41.80 -4.62 -70.70
C THR A 289 -41.40 -4.83 -69.23
N GLY A 290 -40.49 -4.01 -68.69
CA GLY A 290 -40.01 -4.05 -67.30
C GLY A 290 -40.62 -3.03 -66.33
N THR A 291 -41.55 -2.17 -66.78
CA THR A 291 -42.26 -1.19 -65.95
C THR A 291 -43.79 -1.31 -66.08
N SER A 292 -44.33 -2.49 -65.80
CA SER A 292 -45.74 -2.74 -65.40
C SER A 292 -45.83 -3.98 -64.53
#